data_AF-A0A524QU30-F1
#
_entry.id   AF-A0A524QU30-F1
#
_cell.length_a   1.000
_cell.length_b   1.000
_cell.length_c   1.000
_cell.angle_alpha   90.00
_cell.angle_beta   90.00
_cell.angle_gamma   90.00
#
_symmetry.space_group_name_H-M   'P 1'
#
loop_
_entity.id
_entity.type
_entity.pdbx_description
1 polymer ?
#
loop_
_entity_poly.entity_id
_entity_poly.type
_entity_poly.pdbx_seq_one_letter_code
_entity_poly.pdbx_strand_id
1 'polypeptide(L)'
;ASWVARMLAATVVIPLYIIWLFKSGLSSASRSQALRRLLAVAAVALLIFLGAASGIILREGQSSIGARVTSIVTHQDASSQERLNVWSKSWQLFQQYPVLGVGIGNWKIAYPALGITGTRAETADIYFQQPHNDFLWVLTETGVFGLMAYLLIYFLAFWYAVRVLLRRPSQDEAVFVLFMLFAMICFLVDSFFHYPRERVELLTFSTIILAAIVSTYHRLQKSPAKLSREAAAITLIVCLLSAMATTVLGVIRLNGETHVKSTWLAKAAGNWSEVIRQVDQARSPLLTLDPTSTPLAWYRGVAQYSLNKTEQACQDFALAYRDNPNHPHVLNNLGTCAELCGDHDQAIEL
;
A
#
# COMPACT_ATOMS: atom_id res chain seq x y z
N ALA A 1 11.77 9.57 3.23
CA ALA A 1 10.37 9.59 3.68
C ALA A 1 10.22 9.74 5.21
N SER A 2 10.79 8.86 6.04
CA SER A 2 10.50 8.82 7.49
C SER A 2 10.90 10.07 8.29
N TRP A 3 11.96 10.79 7.89
CA TRP A 3 12.33 12.07 8.52
C TRP A 3 11.36 13.20 8.11
N VAL A 4 10.98 13.26 6.83
CA VAL A 4 9.96 14.19 6.30
C VAL A 4 8.64 13.99 7.03
N ALA A 5 8.22 12.73 7.21
CA ALA A 5 7.02 12.36 7.94
C ALA A 5 7.00 12.92 9.36
N ARG A 6 8.09 12.73 10.12
CA ARG A 6 8.23 13.26 11.48
C ARG A 6 8.24 14.80 11.52
N MET A 7 8.90 15.45 10.56
CA MET A 7 8.93 16.91 10.47
C MET A 7 7.54 17.48 10.17
N LEU A 8 6.83 16.95 9.18
CA LEU A 8 5.48 17.38 8.83
C LEU A 8 4.47 17.09 9.95
N ALA A 9 4.61 15.96 10.64
CA ALA A 9 3.79 15.68 11.82
C ALA A 9 4.06 16.71 12.94
N ALA A 10 5.32 17.09 13.17
CA ALA A 10 5.69 18.09 14.17
C ALA A 10 5.15 19.49 13.84
N THR A 11 5.17 19.91 12.57
CA THR A 11 4.65 21.24 12.15
C THR A 11 3.14 21.39 12.37
N VAL A 12 2.40 20.28 12.43
CA VAL A 12 0.96 20.29 12.75
C VAL A 12 0.72 20.14 14.26
N VAL A 13 1.39 19.17 14.90
CA VAL A 13 1.10 18.79 16.29
C VAL A 13 1.62 19.80 17.30
N ILE A 14 2.79 20.43 17.08
CA ILE A 14 3.35 21.42 18.00
C ILE A 14 2.45 22.65 18.12
N PRO A 15 1.99 23.29 17.02
CA PRO A 15 1.04 24.39 17.12
C PRO A 15 -0.26 24.00 17.84
N LEU A 16 -0.82 22.81 17.55
CA LEU A 16 -2.02 22.33 18.22
C LEU A 16 -1.81 22.15 19.73
N TYR A 17 -0.66 21.64 20.15
CA TYR A 17 -0.30 21.52 21.56
C TYR A 17 -0.19 22.90 22.23
N ILE A 18 0.48 23.87 21.58
CA ILE A 18 0.62 25.24 22.09
C ILE A 18 -0.77 25.89 22.22
N ILE A 19 -1.60 25.80 21.18
CA ILE A 19 -2.97 26.34 21.20
C ILE A 19 -3.78 25.72 22.34
N TRP A 20 -3.67 24.41 22.54
CA TRP A 20 -4.33 23.72 23.65
C TRP A 20 -3.81 24.21 25.01
N LEU A 21 -2.49 24.34 25.21
CA LEU A 21 -1.90 24.84 26.46
C LEU A 21 -2.44 26.22 26.87
N PHE A 22 -2.65 27.11 25.91
CA PHE A 22 -3.21 28.44 26.19
C PHE A 22 -4.73 28.44 26.40
N LYS A 23 -5.44 27.41 25.93
CA LYS A 23 -6.90 27.27 26.07
C LYS A 23 -7.35 26.35 27.21
N SER A 24 -6.46 25.56 27.79
CA SER A 24 -6.77 24.49 28.76
C SER A 24 -7.10 25.00 30.18
N GLY A 25 -6.93 26.30 30.46
CA GLY A 25 -7.17 26.87 31.80
C GLY A 25 -6.08 26.53 32.82
N LEU A 26 -4.96 25.95 32.38
CA LEU A 26 -3.82 25.64 33.24
C LEU A 26 -3.20 26.91 33.86
N SER A 27 -2.66 26.76 35.08
CA SER A 27 -1.92 27.82 35.77
C SER A 27 -0.75 28.33 34.92
N SER A 28 -0.33 29.58 35.12
CA SER A 28 0.85 30.14 34.42
C SER A 28 2.12 29.31 34.69
N ALA A 29 2.27 28.79 35.90
CA ALA A 29 3.39 27.92 36.29
C ALA A 29 3.38 26.59 35.50
N SER A 30 2.23 25.91 35.45
CA SER A 30 2.07 24.65 34.70
C SER A 30 2.32 24.85 33.19
N ARG A 31 1.82 25.95 32.62
CA ARG A 31 2.06 26.31 31.21
C ARG A 31 3.54 26.59 30.94
N SER A 32 4.21 27.34 31.80
CA SER A 32 5.65 27.61 31.67
C SER A 32 6.47 26.33 31.76
N GLN A 33 6.14 25.43 32.69
CA GLN A 33 6.81 24.14 32.82
C GLN A 33 6.63 23.26 31.57
N ALA A 34 5.42 23.21 31.02
CA ALA A 34 5.14 22.48 29.78
C ALA A 34 5.91 23.03 28.58
N LEU A 35 5.99 24.36 28.42
CA LEU A 35 6.77 25.01 27.37
C LEU A 35 8.28 24.76 27.52
N ARG A 36 8.81 24.81 28.75
CA ARG A 36 10.22 24.47 29.02
C ARG A 36 10.54 23.03 28.65
N ARG A 37 9.66 22.09 28.97
CA ARG A 37 9.82 20.68 28.55
C ARG A 37 9.80 20.54 27.03
N LEU A 38 8.89 21.21 26.33
CA LEU A 38 8.83 21.21 24.87
C LEU A 38 10.13 21.76 24.25
N LEU A 39 10.62 22.89 24.75
CA LEU A 39 11.88 23.49 24.30
C LEU A 39 13.08 22.59 24.59
N ALA A 40 13.13 21.94 25.75
CA ALA A 40 14.18 21.00 26.09
C ALA A 40 14.18 19.79 25.14
N VAL A 41 13.01 19.21 24.85
CA VAL A 41 12.87 18.12 23.88
C VAL A 41 13.30 18.57 22.48
N ALA A 42 12.87 19.76 22.04
CA ALA A 42 13.27 20.31 20.75
C ALA A 42 14.79 20.56 20.66
N ALA A 43 15.41 21.06 21.73
CA ALA A 43 16.85 21.25 21.82
C ALA A 43 17.60 19.90 21.77
N VAL A 44 17.16 18.89 22.50
CA VAL A 44 17.75 17.54 22.45
C VAL A 44 17.60 16.94 21.05
N ALA A 45 16.42 17.06 20.42
CA ALA A 45 16.21 16.58 19.06
C ALA A 45 17.12 17.28 18.05
N LEU A 46 17.31 18.60 18.19
CA LEU A 46 18.23 19.38 17.37
C LEU A 46 19.68 18.94 17.59
N LEU A 47 20.11 18.72 18.83
CA LEU A 47 21.46 18.23 19.14
C LEU A 47 21.71 16.85 18.55
N ILE A 48 20.74 15.93 18.65
CA ILE A 48 20.83 14.61 18.02
C ILE A 48 20.93 14.75 16.50
N PHE A 49 20.12 15.62 15.89
CA PHE A 49 20.17 15.87 14.46
C PHE A 49 21.52 16.44 14.03
N LEU A 50 22.03 17.46 14.72
CA LEU A 50 23.33 18.07 14.45
C LEU A 50 24.47 17.06 14.64
N GLY A 51 24.41 16.22 15.67
CA GLY A 51 25.37 15.15 15.91
C GLY A 51 25.34 14.05 14.84
N ALA A 52 24.16 13.68 14.35
CA ALA A 52 24.02 12.74 13.25
C ALA A 52 24.54 13.34 11.93
N ALA A 53 24.19 14.60 11.65
CA ALA A 53 24.64 15.32 10.47
C ALA A 53 26.17 15.49 10.48
N SER A 54 26.77 15.88 11.61
CA SER A 54 28.22 16.00 11.75
C SER A 54 28.92 14.65 11.61
N GLY A 55 28.36 13.57 12.17
CA GLY A 55 28.87 12.22 11.99
C GLY A 55 28.89 11.77 10.52
N ILE A 56 27.87 12.11 9.73
CA ILE A 56 27.84 11.84 8.29
C ILE A 56 28.89 12.69 7.55
N ILE A 57 28.96 13.99 7.83
CA ILE A 57 29.95 14.92 7.25
C ILE A 57 31.38 14.41 7.47
N LEU A 58 31.68 13.98 8.70
CA LEU A 58 33.01 13.52 9.10
C LEU A 58 33.36 12.15 8.49
N ARG A 59 32.39 11.27 8.28
CA ARG A 59 32.60 9.93 7.69
C ARG A 59 32.70 9.93 6.17
N GLU A 60 31.88 10.74 5.50
CA GLU A 60 31.73 10.70 4.03
C GLU A 60 32.44 11.87 3.31
N GLY A 61 33.05 12.81 4.05
CA GLY A 61 33.73 13.99 3.50
C GLY A 61 32.77 15.04 2.92
N GLN A 62 33.27 16.28 2.70
CA GLN A 62 32.44 17.41 2.22
C GLN A 62 31.83 17.19 0.82
N SER A 63 32.44 16.34 -0.02
CA SER A 63 31.98 16.07 -1.38
C SER A 63 30.68 15.25 -1.45
N SER A 64 30.37 14.46 -0.42
CA SER A 64 29.21 13.54 -0.43
C SER A 64 27.86 14.24 -0.22
N ILE A 65 27.80 15.31 0.58
CA ILE A 65 26.55 16.05 0.82
C ILE A 65 26.21 16.92 -0.38
N GLY A 66 27.21 17.56 -0.99
CA GLY A 66 27.04 18.24 -2.28
C GLY A 66 26.55 17.27 -3.34
N ALA A 67 27.13 16.07 -3.43
CA ALA A 67 26.69 15.02 -4.34
C ALA A 67 25.27 14.50 -4.02
N ARG A 68 24.89 14.35 -2.75
CA ARG A 68 23.54 13.92 -2.34
C ARG A 68 22.48 14.98 -2.59
N VAL A 69 22.76 16.25 -2.25
CA VAL A 69 21.88 17.38 -2.56
C VAL A 69 21.75 17.53 -4.07
N THR A 70 22.85 17.40 -4.81
CA THR A 70 22.84 17.39 -6.27
C THR A 70 22.01 16.21 -6.79
N SER A 71 22.19 14.97 -6.32
CA SER A 71 21.40 13.81 -6.76
C SER A 71 19.90 13.94 -6.48
N ILE A 72 19.53 14.63 -5.40
CA ILE A 72 18.13 14.95 -5.06
C ILE A 72 17.59 16.04 -5.99
N VAL A 73 18.40 17.05 -6.33
CA VAL A 73 18.03 18.20 -7.17
C VAL A 73 18.06 17.86 -8.67
N THR A 74 18.99 17.01 -9.11
CA THR A 74 19.17 16.58 -10.51
C THR A 74 18.39 15.31 -10.82
N HIS A 75 17.65 14.75 -9.85
CA HIS A 75 16.93 13.49 -9.97
C HIS A 75 17.81 12.32 -10.45
N GLN A 76 19.12 12.32 -10.24
CA GLN A 76 20.03 11.29 -10.80
C GLN A 76 20.00 9.94 -10.07
N ASP A 77 19.23 9.81 -8.99
CA ASP A 77 18.97 8.51 -8.38
C ASP A 77 18.04 7.68 -9.28
N ALA A 78 18.57 6.61 -9.90
CA ALA A 78 17.80 5.69 -10.75
C ALA A 78 16.49 5.22 -10.10
N SER A 79 16.47 5.02 -8.78
CA SER A 79 15.25 4.65 -8.04
C SER A 79 14.20 5.76 -8.00
N SER A 80 14.61 7.03 -7.91
CA SER A 80 13.68 8.16 -7.86
C SER A 80 13.08 8.44 -9.24
N GLN A 81 13.87 8.33 -10.31
CA GLN A 81 13.37 8.46 -11.68
C GLN A 81 12.37 7.35 -12.03
N GLU A 82 12.65 6.11 -11.62
CA GLU A 82 11.73 4.99 -11.84
C GLU A 82 10.37 5.23 -11.17
N ARG A 83 10.35 5.74 -9.92
CA ARG A 83 9.09 6.10 -9.24
C ARG A 83 8.32 7.18 -10.00
N LEU A 84 8.99 8.21 -10.52
CA LEU A 84 8.33 9.26 -11.30
C LEU A 84 7.71 8.71 -12.60
N ASN A 85 8.40 7.77 -13.27
CA ASN A 85 7.85 7.08 -14.45
C ASN A 85 6.62 6.24 -14.06
N VAL A 86 6.73 5.42 -13.01
CA VAL A 86 5.63 4.60 -12.50
C VAL A 86 4.43 5.48 -12.08
N TRP A 87 4.67 6.62 -11.45
CA TRP A 87 3.62 7.57 -11.05
C TRP A 87 2.97 8.25 -12.25
N SER A 88 3.75 8.65 -13.24
CA SER A 88 3.24 9.23 -14.49
C SER A 88 2.31 8.26 -15.21
N LYS A 89 2.73 7.00 -15.37
CA LYS A 89 1.90 5.95 -15.97
C LYS A 89 0.69 5.62 -15.10
N SER A 90 0.84 5.53 -13.78
CA SER A 90 -0.31 5.33 -12.89
C SER A 90 -1.32 6.48 -12.98
N TRP A 91 -0.85 7.72 -13.16
CA TRP A 91 -1.73 8.86 -13.42
C TRP A 91 -2.48 8.73 -14.75
N GLN A 92 -1.79 8.31 -15.82
CA GLN A 92 -2.43 8.00 -17.10
C GLN A 92 -3.47 6.88 -16.96
N LEU A 93 -3.19 5.85 -16.14
CA LEU A 93 -4.15 4.79 -15.85
C LEU A 93 -5.43 5.34 -15.19
N PHE A 94 -5.27 6.22 -14.21
CA PHE A 94 -6.40 6.90 -13.58
C PHE A 94 -7.21 7.73 -14.61
N GLN A 95 -6.54 8.42 -15.54
CA GLN A 95 -7.23 9.21 -16.57
C GLN A 95 -8.11 8.36 -17.49
N GLN A 96 -7.77 7.08 -17.71
CA GLN A 96 -8.59 6.14 -18.47
C GLN A 96 -9.82 5.64 -17.67
N TYR A 97 -9.70 5.52 -16.34
CA TYR A 97 -10.75 4.97 -15.46
C TYR A 97 -11.02 5.85 -14.22
N PRO A 98 -11.43 7.13 -14.37
CA PRO A 98 -11.38 8.10 -13.27
C PRO A 98 -12.42 7.88 -12.17
N VAL A 99 -13.55 7.25 -12.50
CA VAL A 99 -14.70 7.14 -11.57
C VAL A 99 -14.57 5.93 -10.64
N LEU A 100 -14.39 4.75 -11.23
CA LEU A 100 -14.38 3.47 -10.50
C LEU A 100 -12.99 2.84 -10.43
N GLY A 101 -12.01 3.36 -11.18
CA GLY A 101 -10.70 2.74 -11.31
C GLY A 101 -10.76 1.41 -12.08
N VAL A 102 -9.63 0.70 -12.09
CA VAL A 102 -9.49 -0.61 -12.74
C VAL A 102 -9.93 -1.80 -11.86
N GLY A 103 -10.42 -1.53 -10.64
CA GLY A 103 -10.74 -2.52 -9.63
C GLY A 103 -9.58 -2.83 -8.69
N ILE A 104 -9.91 -3.20 -7.45
CA ILE A 104 -8.94 -3.52 -6.39
C ILE A 104 -8.09 -4.72 -6.80
N GLY A 105 -6.77 -4.58 -6.69
CA GLY A 105 -5.80 -5.63 -7.03
C GLY A 105 -5.41 -5.68 -8.51
N ASN A 106 -6.05 -4.89 -9.38
CA ASN A 106 -5.82 -4.93 -10.82
C ASN A 106 -4.78 -3.93 -11.32
N TRP A 107 -4.23 -3.05 -10.46
CA TRP A 107 -3.20 -2.10 -10.88
C TRP A 107 -2.01 -2.80 -11.57
N LYS A 108 -1.54 -3.92 -11.00
CA LYS A 108 -0.44 -4.73 -11.52
C LYS A 108 -0.72 -5.43 -12.86
N ILE A 109 -1.99 -5.58 -13.23
CA ILE A 109 -2.45 -6.17 -14.50
C ILE A 109 -2.59 -5.07 -15.56
N ALA A 110 -3.13 -3.92 -15.17
CA ALA A 110 -3.43 -2.82 -16.07
C ALA A 110 -2.22 -1.91 -16.35
N TYR A 111 -1.30 -1.76 -15.38
CA TYR A 111 -0.13 -0.91 -15.50
C TYR A 111 0.78 -1.26 -16.70
N PRO A 112 1.12 -2.54 -16.96
CA PRO A 112 2.03 -2.87 -18.06
C PRO A 112 1.50 -2.51 -19.46
N ALA A 113 0.17 -2.37 -19.62
CA ALA A 113 -0.45 -1.91 -20.87
C ALA A 113 -0.02 -0.48 -21.26
N LEU A 114 0.47 0.32 -20.30
CA LEU A 114 0.99 1.67 -20.54
C LEU A 114 2.48 1.69 -20.92
N GLY A 115 3.03 0.51 -21.21
CA GLY A 115 4.43 0.28 -21.54
C GLY A 115 5.32 0.17 -20.31
N ILE A 116 6.39 -0.61 -20.43
CA ILE A 116 7.38 -0.84 -19.37
C ILE A 116 8.81 -0.43 -19.79
N THR A 117 8.96 0.12 -21.00
CA THR A 117 10.21 0.66 -21.53
C THR A 117 10.82 1.72 -20.61
N GLY A 118 12.14 1.68 -20.45
CA GLY A 118 12.88 2.59 -19.58
C GLY A 118 12.69 2.30 -18.09
N THR A 119 12.28 1.08 -17.73
CA THR A 119 12.18 0.60 -16.34
C THR A 119 12.85 -0.75 -16.20
N ARG A 120 13.15 -1.17 -14.96
CA ARG A 120 13.72 -2.51 -14.72
C ARG A 120 12.80 -3.69 -15.09
N ALA A 121 11.53 -3.43 -15.41
CA ALA A 121 10.59 -4.44 -15.87
C ALA A 121 10.74 -4.76 -17.37
N GLU A 122 11.53 -3.98 -18.11
CA GLU A 122 11.70 -4.12 -19.57
C GLU A 122 12.26 -5.48 -20.00
N THR A 123 13.09 -6.12 -19.16
CA THR A 123 13.64 -7.46 -19.44
C THR A 123 12.67 -8.60 -19.09
N ALA A 124 11.48 -8.29 -18.58
CA ALA A 124 10.50 -9.25 -18.07
C ALA A 124 10.97 -10.13 -16.89
N ASP A 125 12.09 -9.80 -16.25
CA ASP A 125 12.57 -10.50 -15.04
C ASP A 125 11.88 -10.00 -13.76
N ILE A 126 11.32 -8.79 -13.79
CA ILE A 126 10.73 -8.11 -12.64
C ILE A 126 9.37 -7.53 -13.03
N TYR A 127 8.39 -7.71 -12.15
CA TYR A 127 7.04 -7.16 -12.31
C TYR A 127 6.73 -6.19 -11.18
N PHE A 128 6.33 -4.96 -11.51
CA PHE A 128 5.85 -4.02 -10.49
C PHE A 128 4.54 -4.51 -9.90
N GLN A 129 4.45 -4.59 -8.57
CA GLN A 129 3.23 -5.00 -7.88
C GLN A 129 2.42 -3.80 -7.37
N GLN A 130 3.06 -2.64 -7.20
CA GLN A 130 2.47 -1.43 -6.65
C GLN A 130 3.19 -0.15 -7.15
N PRO A 131 2.53 1.02 -7.12
CA PRO A 131 3.12 2.28 -7.57
C PRO A 131 4.01 2.98 -6.53
N HIS A 132 4.21 2.41 -5.33
CA HIS A 132 4.92 3.05 -4.21
C HIS A 132 4.34 4.41 -3.79
N ASN A 133 3.02 4.57 -3.91
CA ASN A 133 2.23 5.69 -3.41
C ASN A 133 0.80 5.18 -3.19
N ASP A 134 0.40 4.99 -1.93
CA ASP A 134 -0.91 4.40 -1.60
C ASP A 134 -2.09 5.26 -2.06
N PHE A 135 -1.93 6.60 -2.11
CA PHE A 135 -3.00 7.47 -2.61
C PHE A 135 -3.22 7.27 -4.10
N LEU A 136 -2.14 7.22 -4.88
CA LEU A 136 -2.21 6.95 -6.32
C LEU A 136 -2.67 5.51 -6.59
N TRP A 137 -2.28 4.57 -5.73
CA TRP A 137 -2.73 3.19 -5.82
C TRP A 137 -4.23 3.06 -5.57
N VAL A 138 -4.75 3.64 -4.49
CA VAL A 138 -6.20 3.68 -4.21
C VAL A 138 -6.92 4.41 -5.34
N LEU A 139 -6.40 5.55 -5.82
CA LEU A 139 -7.00 6.32 -6.91
C LEU A 139 -7.14 5.51 -8.20
N THR A 140 -6.11 4.77 -8.60
CA THR A 140 -6.12 3.96 -9.82
C THR A 140 -7.02 2.74 -9.72
N GLU A 141 -7.10 2.10 -8.56
CA GLU A 141 -7.91 0.90 -8.35
C GLU A 141 -9.39 1.19 -8.09
N THR A 142 -9.71 2.32 -7.46
CA THR A 142 -11.07 2.61 -6.95
C THR A 142 -11.64 3.93 -7.46
N GLY A 143 -10.88 4.68 -8.25
CA GLY A 143 -11.25 5.97 -8.78
C GLY A 143 -11.39 7.06 -7.71
N VAL A 144 -11.97 8.18 -8.11
CA VAL A 144 -12.08 9.37 -7.25
C VAL A 144 -12.93 9.10 -6.00
N PHE A 145 -14.01 8.33 -6.11
CA PHE A 145 -14.90 8.05 -4.98
C PHE A 145 -14.24 7.17 -3.93
N GLY A 146 -13.46 6.17 -4.35
CA GLY A 146 -12.72 5.34 -3.41
C GLY A 146 -11.58 6.10 -2.73
N LEU A 147 -10.86 6.96 -3.46
CA LEU A 147 -9.88 7.86 -2.83
C LEU A 147 -10.54 8.82 -1.83
N MET A 148 -11.69 9.41 -2.17
CA MET A 148 -12.44 10.28 -1.27
C MET A 148 -12.87 9.55 0.00
N ALA A 149 -13.40 8.33 -0.12
CA ALA A 149 -13.78 7.51 1.04
C ALA A 149 -12.56 7.17 1.91
N TYR A 150 -11.43 6.82 1.29
CA TYR A 150 -10.17 6.55 1.99
C TYR A 150 -9.69 7.78 2.78
N LEU A 151 -9.63 8.95 2.14
CA LEU A 151 -9.22 10.20 2.79
C LEU A 151 -10.22 10.68 3.86
N LEU A 152 -11.52 10.40 3.68
CA LEU A 152 -12.56 10.77 4.62
C LEU A 152 -12.34 10.13 6.00
N ILE A 153 -11.87 8.89 6.06
CA ILE A 153 -11.59 8.20 7.34
C ILE A 153 -10.56 8.98 8.16
N TYR A 154 -9.45 9.36 7.52
CA TYR A 154 -8.38 10.12 8.17
C TYR A 154 -8.79 11.56 8.48
N PHE A 155 -9.58 12.18 7.59
CA PHE A 155 -10.15 13.50 7.83
C PHE A 155 -11.07 13.50 9.07
N LEU A 156 -11.95 12.52 9.21
CA LEU A 156 -12.84 12.40 10.38
C LEU A 156 -12.04 12.17 11.66
N ALA A 157 -11.00 11.35 11.64
CA ALA A 157 -10.10 11.17 12.79
C ALA A 157 -9.37 12.47 13.15
N PHE A 158 -8.83 13.19 12.15
CA PHE A 158 -8.23 14.51 12.39
C PHE A 158 -9.24 15.48 13.01
N TRP A 159 -10.47 15.53 12.46
CA TRP A 159 -11.54 16.36 12.98
C TRP A 159 -11.90 16.00 14.42
N TYR A 160 -12.04 14.71 14.75
CA TYR A 160 -12.28 14.26 16.12
C TYR A 160 -11.14 14.62 17.07
N ALA A 161 -9.89 14.49 16.65
CA ALA A 161 -8.73 14.90 17.45
C ALA A 161 -8.79 16.40 17.79
N VAL A 162 -9.06 17.25 16.80
CA VAL A 162 -9.24 18.70 17.02
C VAL A 162 -10.41 18.97 17.97
N ARG A 163 -11.55 18.28 17.80
CA ARG A 163 -12.71 18.45 18.67
C ARG A 163 -12.44 17.99 20.10
N VAL A 164 -11.62 16.96 20.32
CA VAL A 164 -11.14 16.57 21.65
C VAL A 164 -10.36 17.72 22.26
N LEU A 165 -9.35 18.25 21.58
CA LEU A 165 -8.49 19.31 22.10
C LEU A 165 -9.28 20.59 22.45
N LEU A 166 -10.31 20.92 21.67
CA LEU A 166 -11.18 22.07 21.95
C LEU A 166 -12.09 21.89 23.18
N ARG A 167 -12.29 20.66 23.68
CA ARG A 167 -13.13 20.36 24.86
C ARG A 167 -12.39 20.45 26.20
N ARG A 168 -11.16 20.97 26.21
CA ARG A 168 -10.31 21.08 27.42
C ARG A 168 -10.18 19.75 28.18
N PRO A 169 -9.68 18.69 27.49
CA PRO A 169 -9.44 17.39 28.12
C PRO A 169 -8.36 17.51 29.20
N SER A 170 -8.15 16.44 29.96
CA SER A 170 -7.01 16.37 30.87
C SER A 170 -5.69 16.51 30.10
N GLN A 171 -4.59 16.84 30.79
CA GLN A 171 -3.29 16.96 30.15
C GLN A 171 -2.86 15.64 29.48
N ASP A 172 -3.11 14.51 30.13
CA ASP A 172 -2.75 13.20 29.62
C ASP A 172 -3.56 12.84 28.37
N GLU A 173 -4.86 13.14 28.37
CA GLU A 173 -5.73 12.94 27.20
C GLU A 173 -5.32 13.83 26.01
N ALA A 174 -4.96 15.08 26.27
CA ALA A 174 -4.49 16.00 25.23
C ALA A 174 -3.20 15.50 24.59
N VAL A 175 -2.21 15.14 25.42
CA VAL A 175 -0.92 14.61 24.95
C VAL A 175 -1.12 13.29 24.21
N PHE A 176 -1.99 12.40 24.71
CA PHE A 176 -2.32 11.14 24.05
C PHE A 176 -2.91 11.36 22.65
N VAL A 177 -3.91 12.24 22.52
CA VAL A 177 -4.52 12.53 21.21
C VAL A 177 -3.53 13.20 20.25
N LEU A 178 -2.68 14.10 20.75
CA LEU A 178 -1.62 14.73 19.96
C LEU A 178 -0.60 13.69 19.47
N PHE A 179 -0.27 12.70 20.30
CA PHE A 179 0.62 11.60 19.92
C PHE A 179 -0.02 10.67 18.87
N MET A 180 -1.31 10.34 19.02
CA MET A 180 -2.06 9.60 17.99
C MET A 180 -2.11 10.39 16.67
N LEU A 181 -2.33 11.70 16.72
CA LEU A 181 -2.34 12.58 15.55
C LEU A 181 -0.96 12.62 14.87
N PHE A 182 0.12 12.70 15.66
CA PHE A 182 1.50 12.63 15.16
C PHE A 182 1.74 11.33 14.39
N ALA A 183 1.34 10.19 14.99
CA ALA A 183 1.50 8.88 14.37
C ALA A 183 0.66 8.74 13.09
N MET A 184 -0.58 9.26 13.08
CA MET A 184 -1.44 9.28 11.90
C MET A 184 -0.83 10.10 10.74
N ILE A 185 -0.29 11.29 11.02
CA ILE A 185 0.38 12.10 10.00
C ILE A 185 1.64 11.38 9.50
N CYS A 186 2.40 10.75 10.38
CA CYS A 186 3.54 9.94 9.98
C CYS A 186 3.14 8.81 9.01
N PHE A 187 2.06 8.10 9.33
CA PHE A 187 1.50 7.04 8.47
C PHE A 187 1.09 7.59 7.11
N LEU A 188 0.37 8.72 7.04
CA LEU A 188 -0.09 9.32 5.78
C LEU A 188 1.07 9.83 4.92
N VAL A 189 2.10 10.44 5.53
CA VAL A 189 3.28 10.87 4.77
C VAL A 189 4.07 9.67 4.28
N ASP A 190 4.20 8.60 5.08
CA ASP A 190 4.81 7.36 4.61
C ASP A 190 4.01 6.73 3.47
N SER A 191 2.68 6.76 3.55
CA SER A 191 1.75 6.31 2.50
C SER A 191 1.96 7.03 1.16
N PHE A 192 2.43 8.28 1.18
CA PHE A 192 2.72 9.04 -0.03
C PHE A 192 3.98 8.55 -0.76
N PHE A 193 5.02 8.16 -0.01
CA PHE A 193 6.33 7.78 -0.56
C PHE A 193 6.56 6.27 -0.65
N HIS A 194 5.68 5.50 -0.02
CA HIS A 194 5.75 4.05 0.11
C HIS A 194 4.35 3.43 -0.01
N TYR A 195 4.16 2.26 0.60
CA TYR A 195 2.99 1.40 0.45
C TYR A 195 2.65 0.64 1.76
N PRO A 196 2.54 1.34 2.92
CA PRO A 196 2.17 0.71 4.19
C PRO A 196 0.82 -0.02 4.14
N ARG A 197 -0.07 0.29 3.19
CA ARG A 197 -1.32 -0.46 2.94
C ARG A 197 -1.10 -1.95 2.71
N GLU A 198 0.02 -2.36 2.13
CA GLU A 198 0.30 -3.80 1.89
C GLU A 198 0.78 -4.53 3.15
N ARG A 199 1.16 -3.77 4.18
CA ARG A 199 1.78 -4.28 5.41
C ARG A 199 0.74 -4.38 6.52
N VAL A 200 0.34 -5.60 6.86
CA VAL A 200 -0.71 -5.87 7.86
C VAL A 200 -0.38 -5.24 9.22
N GLU A 201 0.89 -5.20 9.60
CA GLU A 201 1.36 -4.60 10.84
C GLU A 201 1.09 -3.09 10.86
N LEU A 202 1.35 -2.38 9.76
CA LEU A 202 1.16 -0.93 9.67
C LEU A 202 -0.33 -0.56 9.56
N LEU A 203 -1.12 -1.35 8.83
CA LEU A 203 -2.58 -1.20 8.81
C LEU A 203 -3.21 -1.42 10.18
N THR A 204 -2.73 -2.39 10.94
CA THR A 204 -3.19 -2.65 12.31
C THR A 204 -2.92 -1.45 13.21
N PHE A 205 -1.70 -0.90 13.17
CA PHE A 205 -1.38 0.32 13.92
C PHE A 205 -2.23 1.52 13.48
N SER A 206 -2.43 1.71 12.18
CA SER A 206 -3.30 2.77 11.62
C SER A 206 -4.71 2.66 12.20
N THR A 207 -5.27 1.45 12.23
CA THR A 207 -6.61 1.18 12.78
C THR A 207 -6.68 1.45 14.28
N ILE A 208 -5.66 1.07 15.05
CA ILE A 208 -5.57 1.35 16.49
C ILE A 208 -5.51 2.87 16.75
N ILE A 209 -4.74 3.60 15.96
CA ILE A 209 -4.64 5.07 16.05
C ILE A 209 -6.01 5.72 15.82
N LEU A 210 -6.72 5.31 14.76
CA LEU A 210 -8.06 5.80 14.45
C LEU A 210 -9.04 5.50 15.59
N ALA A 211 -9.05 4.25 16.08
CA ALA A 211 -9.91 3.81 17.17
C ALA A 211 -9.62 4.57 18.48
N ALA A 212 -8.35 4.84 18.80
CA ALA A 212 -7.94 5.58 19.98
C ALA A 212 -8.45 7.03 19.97
N ILE A 213 -8.36 7.72 18.83
CA ILE A 213 -8.87 9.08 18.66
C ILE A 213 -10.40 9.11 18.80
N VAL A 214 -11.09 8.24 18.06
CA VAL A 214 -12.56 8.14 18.06
C VAL A 214 -13.10 7.80 19.46
N SER A 215 -12.49 6.81 20.12
CA SER A 215 -12.85 6.39 21.48
C SER A 215 -12.70 7.53 22.48
N THR A 216 -11.59 8.28 22.41
CA THR A 216 -11.35 9.44 23.28
C THR A 216 -12.37 10.56 23.03
N TYR A 217 -12.69 10.83 21.76
CA TYR A 217 -13.73 11.80 21.40
C TYR A 217 -15.10 11.46 22.00
N HIS A 218 -15.54 10.21 21.89
CA HIS A 218 -16.84 9.78 22.40
C HIS A 218 -16.88 9.63 23.91
N ARG A 219 -15.79 9.19 24.56
CA ARG A 219 -15.68 9.16 26.03
C ARG A 219 -15.85 10.55 26.64
N LEU A 220 -15.33 11.59 25.99
CA LEU A 220 -15.48 12.97 26.43
C LEU A 220 -16.87 13.57 26.12
N GLN A 221 -17.71 12.89 25.33
CA GLN A 221 -19.10 13.30 25.19
C GLN A 221 -19.92 12.81 26.39
N LYS A 222 -20.54 13.76 27.10
CA LYS A 222 -21.37 13.48 28.28
C LYS A 222 -22.70 12.74 27.99
N SER A 223 -22.95 12.35 26.74
CA SER A 223 -24.07 11.47 26.37
C SER A 223 -23.78 10.82 25.01
N PRO A 224 -23.22 9.60 24.98
CA PRO A 224 -23.22 8.83 23.75
C PRO A 224 -24.67 8.58 23.34
N ALA A 225 -24.99 8.78 22.06
CA ALA A 225 -26.26 8.33 21.52
C ALA A 225 -26.40 6.83 21.83
N LYS A 226 -27.46 6.45 22.53
CA LYS A 226 -27.72 5.03 22.80
C LYS A 226 -28.18 4.40 21.49
N LEU A 227 -27.42 3.42 21.01
CA LEU A 227 -27.84 2.60 19.88
C LEU A 227 -29.07 1.81 20.30
N SER A 228 -30.11 1.76 19.46
CA SER A 228 -31.27 0.92 19.74
C SER A 228 -30.85 -0.56 19.73
N ARG A 229 -31.63 -1.45 20.37
CA ARG A 229 -31.32 -2.89 20.39
C ARG A 229 -31.27 -3.46 18.97
N GLU A 230 -32.15 -2.98 18.10
CA GLU A 230 -32.24 -3.34 16.69
C GLU A 230 -30.98 -2.90 15.93
N ALA A 231 -30.58 -1.64 16.07
CA ALA A 231 -29.37 -1.12 15.42
C ALA A 231 -28.09 -1.81 15.93
N ALA A 232 -28.03 -2.16 17.22
CA ALA A 232 -26.93 -2.94 17.78
C ALA A 232 -26.88 -4.36 17.22
N ALA A 233 -28.03 -5.03 17.11
CA ALA A 233 -28.14 -6.36 16.51
C ALA A 233 -27.73 -6.34 15.04
N ILE A 234 -28.21 -5.38 14.24
CA ILE A 234 -27.82 -5.21 12.84
C ILE A 234 -26.30 -4.98 12.72
N THR A 235 -25.74 -4.07 13.53
CA THR A 235 -24.31 -3.79 13.52
C THR A 235 -23.50 -5.05 13.85
N LEU A 236 -23.91 -5.81 14.86
CA LEU A 236 -23.25 -7.07 15.23
C LEU A 236 -23.32 -8.08 14.09
N ILE A 237 -24.48 -8.26 13.46
CA ILE A 237 -24.66 -9.16 12.31
C ILE A 237 -23.74 -8.75 11.16
N VAL A 238 -23.69 -7.46 10.81
CA VAL A 238 -22.81 -6.96 9.74
C VAL A 238 -21.33 -7.22 10.07
N CYS A 239 -20.90 -6.97 11.32
CA CYS A 239 -19.54 -7.26 11.76
C CYS A 239 -19.22 -8.77 11.70
N LEU A 240 -20.14 -9.63 12.15
CA LEU A 240 -19.96 -11.09 12.11
C LEU A 240 -19.92 -11.62 10.67
N LEU A 241 -20.80 -11.16 9.79
CA LEU A 241 -20.79 -11.53 8.38
C LEU A 241 -19.52 -11.06 7.68
N SER A 242 -19.05 -9.85 7.98
CA SER A 242 -17.80 -9.32 7.43
C SER A 242 -16.59 -10.13 7.91
N ALA A 243 -16.54 -10.47 9.21
CA ALA A 243 -15.48 -11.29 9.78
C ALA A 243 -15.50 -12.73 9.22
N MET A 244 -16.69 -13.30 9.03
CA MET A 244 -16.85 -14.61 8.40
C MET A 244 -16.37 -14.58 6.94
N ALA A 245 -16.79 -13.58 6.16
CA ALA A 245 -16.39 -13.43 4.77
C ALA A 245 -14.88 -13.26 4.62
N THR A 246 -14.24 -12.39 5.42
CA THR A 246 -12.79 -12.20 5.37
C THR A 246 -12.03 -13.44 5.81
N THR A 247 -12.54 -14.18 6.80
CA THR A 247 -11.93 -15.45 7.24
C THR A 247 -12.00 -16.50 6.13
N VAL A 248 -13.16 -16.66 5.48
CA VAL A 248 -13.33 -17.61 4.37
C VAL A 248 -12.41 -17.25 3.20
N LEU A 249 -12.38 -15.99 2.79
CA LEU A 249 -11.49 -15.51 1.73
C LEU A 249 -10.01 -15.71 2.10
N GLY A 250 -9.64 -15.43 3.34
CA GLY A 250 -8.29 -15.64 3.86
C GLY A 250 -7.86 -17.11 3.83
N VAL A 251 -8.75 -18.02 4.21
CA VAL A 251 -8.47 -19.48 4.16
C VAL A 251 -8.31 -19.96 2.71
N ILE A 252 -9.21 -19.54 1.81
CA ILE A 252 -9.10 -19.87 0.38
C ILE A 252 -7.76 -19.38 -0.17
N ARG A 253 -7.39 -18.13 0.14
CA ARG A 253 -6.13 -17.52 -0.31
C ARG A 253 -4.91 -18.27 0.24
N LEU A 254 -4.89 -18.56 1.54
CA LEU A 254 -3.77 -19.25 2.20
C LEU A 254 -3.56 -20.67 1.64
N ASN A 255 -4.65 -21.41 1.45
CA ASN A 255 -4.62 -22.74 0.86
C ASN A 255 -4.09 -22.67 -0.59
N GLY A 256 -4.62 -21.73 -1.38
CA GLY A 256 -4.19 -21.51 -2.75
C GLY A 256 -2.71 -21.14 -2.85
N GLU A 257 -2.22 -20.21 -2.01
CA GLU A 257 -0.80 -19.83 -1.98
C GLU A 257 0.13 -20.97 -1.55
N THR A 258 -0.36 -21.87 -0.70
CA THR A 258 0.39 -23.10 -0.34
C THR A 258 0.57 -23.99 -1.58
N HIS A 259 -0.46 -24.16 -2.39
CA HIS A 259 -0.36 -24.90 -3.66
C HIS A 259 0.49 -24.18 -4.70
N VAL A 260 0.46 -22.84 -4.76
CA VAL A 260 1.37 -22.05 -5.61
C VAL A 260 2.82 -22.29 -5.23
N LYS A 261 3.15 -22.28 -3.93
CA LYS A 261 4.50 -22.60 -3.47
C LYS A 261 4.93 -24.01 -3.91
N SER A 262 4.04 -25.01 -3.76
CA SER A 262 4.30 -26.37 -4.24
C SER A 262 4.48 -26.43 -5.75
N THR A 263 3.74 -25.62 -6.51
CA THR A 263 3.89 -25.47 -7.98
C THR A 263 5.30 -25.01 -8.34
N TRP A 264 5.83 -23.99 -7.65
CA TRP A 264 7.20 -23.52 -7.89
C TRP A 264 8.26 -24.58 -7.58
N LEU A 265 8.10 -25.32 -6.47
CA LEU A 265 9.01 -26.42 -6.11
C LEU A 265 8.98 -27.55 -7.14
N ALA A 266 7.78 -27.95 -7.59
CA ALA A 266 7.60 -28.98 -8.60
C ALA A 266 8.19 -28.56 -9.96
N LYS A 267 7.98 -27.30 -10.36
CA LYS A 267 8.58 -26.72 -11.57
C LYS A 267 10.10 -26.73 -11.51
N ALA A 268 10.68 -26.33 -10.38
CA ALA A 268 12.13 -26.35 -10.17
C ALA A 268 12.71 -27.78 -10.24
N ALA A 269 11.94 -28.78 -9.81
CA ALA A 269 12.31 -30.19 -9.91
C ALA A 269 12.02 -30.84 -11.27
N GLY A 270 11.43 -30.10 -12.23
CA GLY A 270 11.01 -30.64 -13.53
C GLY A 270 9.84 -31.63 -13.46
N ASN A 271 9.10 -31.68 -12.35
CA ASN A 271 7.95 -32.57 -12.19
C ASN A 271 6.67 -31.92 -12.75
N TRP A 272 6.49 -32.02 -14.07
CA TRP A 272 5.40 -31.36 -14.79
C TRP A 272 4.00 -31.86 -14.40
N SER A 273 3.84 -33.16 -14.13
CA SER A 273 2.56 -33.71 -13.68
C SER A 273 2.13 -33.12 -12.33
N GLU A 274 3.10 -32.91 -11.43
CA GLU A 274 2.84 -32.28 -10.14
C GLU A 274 2.53 -30.79 -10.28
N VAL A 275 3.18 -30.07 -11.20
CA VAL A 275 2.83 -28.68 -11.53
C VAL A 275 1.36 -28.57 -11.90
N ILE A 276 0.88 -29.43 -12.81
CA ILE A 276 -0.53 -29.44 -13.23
C ILE A 276 -1.45 -29.67 -12.02
N ARG A 277 -1.17 -30.71 -11.21
CA ARG A 277 -1.97 -31.03 -10.03
C ARG A 277 -2.05 -29.88 -9.03
N GLN A 278 -0.93 -29.24 -8.73
CA GLN A 278 -0.86 -28.14 -7.78
C GLN A 278 -1.55 -26.88 -8.31
N VAL A 279 -1.43 -26.58 -9.60
CA VAL A 279 -2.19 -25.48 -10.23
C VAL A 279 -3.69 -25.72 -10.16
N ASP A 280 -4.15 -26.94 -10.46
CA ASP A 280 -5.58 -27.27 -10.43
C ASP A 280 -6.17 -27.18 -9.02
N GLN A 281 -5.36 -27.44 -7.98
CA GLN A 281 -5.74 -27.25 -6.58
C GLN A 281 -5.69 -25.77 -6.14
N ALA A 282 -4.75 -24.99 -6.66
CA ALA A 282 -4.59 -23.59 -6.31
C ALA A 282 -5.66 -22.70 -6.96
N ARG A 283 -5.94 -22.93 -8.25
CA ARG A 283 -6.70 -22.01 -9.07
C ARG A 283 -8.18 -22.02 -8.69
N SER A 284 -8.73 -20.83 -8.49
CA SER A 284 -10.16 -20.63 -8.27
C SER A 284 -10.60 -19.29 -8.89
N PRO A 285 -11.89 -18.98 -8.98
CA PRO A 285 -12.36 -17.65 -9.40
C PRO A 285 -11.80 -16.50 -8.54
N LEU A 286 -11.33 -16.79 -7.32
CA LEU A 286 -10.76 -15.82 -6.37
C LEU A 286 -9.22 -15.78 -6.40
N LEU A 287 -8.58 -16.77 -7.03
CA LEU A 287 -7.13 -16.90 -7.14
C LEU A 287 -6.76 -17.37 -8.53
N THR A 288 -6.55 -16.41 -9.44
CA THR A 288 -6.13 -16.67 -10.82
C THR A 288 -4.65 -16.40 -11.06
N LEU A 289 -4.05 -15.55 -10.23
CA LEU A 289 -2.65 -15.11 -10.30
C LEU A 289 -1.88 -15.52 -9.04
N ASP A 290 -0.59 -15.74 -9.20
CA ASP A 290 0.33 -15.85 -8.07
C ASP A 290 0.63 -14.48 -7.41
N PRO A 291 1.40 -14.43 -6.31
CA PRO A 291 1.78 -13.17 -5.66
C PRO A 291 2.61 -12.22 -6.54
N THR A 292 3.24 -12.70 -7.62
CA THR A 292 4.06 -11.92 -8.56
C THR A 292 3.29 -11.46 -9.80
N SER A 293 2.00 -11.77 -9.89
CA SER A 293 1.10 -11.48 -11.02
C SER A 293 1.26 -12.42 -12.23
N THR A 294 1.94 -13.56 -12.06
CA THR A 294 1.97 -14.63 -13.07
C THR A 294 0.66 -15.41 -13.02
N PRO A 295 -0.05 -15.58 -14.14
CA PRO A 295 -1.25 -16.41 -14.17
C PRO A 295 -0.97 -17.87 -13.82
N LEU A 296 -1.80 -18.47 -12.99
CA LEU A 296 -1.64 -19.87 -12.61
C LEU A 296 -1.79 -20.81 -13.81
N ALA A 297 -2.67 -20.47 -14.75
CA ALA A 297 -2.85 -21.21 -15.99
C ALA A 297 -1.57 -21.26 -16.84
N TRP A 298 -0.69 -20.25 -16.75
CA TRP A 298 0.59 -20.26 -17.46
C TRP A 298 1.50 -21.38 -16.98
N TYR A 299 1.58 -21.64 -15.67
CA TYR A 299 2.36 -22.76 -15.13
C TYR A 299 1.85 -24.11 -15.64
N ARG A 300 0.53 -24.28 -15.74
CA ARG A 300 -0.10 -25.50 -16.27
C ARG A 300 0.18 -25.67 -17.76
N GLY A 301 0.08 -24.58 -18.53
CA GLY A 301 0.42 -24.58 -19.96
C GLY A 301 1.88 -24.94 -20.22
N VAL A 302 2.83 -24.37 -19.46
CA VAL A 302 4.26 -24.74 -19.55
C VAL A 302 4.46 -26.22 -19.23
N ALA A 303 3.80 -26.75 -18.20
CA ALA A 303 3.90 -28.15 -17.86
C ALA A 303 3.31 -29.08 -18.94
N GLN A 304 2.16 -28.72 -19.52
CA GLN A 304 1.55 -29.49 -20.61
C GLN A 304 2.40 -29.46 -21.87
N TYR A 305 3.00 -28.31 -22.21
CA TYR A 305 3.93 -28.19 -23.32
C TYR A 305 5.14 -29.11 -23.13
N SER A 306 5.74 -29.11 -21.92
CA SER A 306 6.84 -30.02 -21.55
C SER A 306 6.47 -31.51 -21.58
N LEU A 307 5.18 -31.84 -21.57
CA LEU A 307 4.64 -33.19 -21.70
C LEU A 307 4.18 -33.51 -23.13
N ASN A 308 4.55 -32.69 -24.12
CA ASN A 308 4.15 -32.78 -25.53
C ASN A 308 2.63 -32.71 -25.76
N LYS A 309 1.89 -32.05 -24.87
CA LYS A 309 0.44 -31.82 -24.98
C LYS A 309 0.16 -30.40 -25.50
N THR A 310 0.62 -30.12 -26.71
CA THR A 310 0.64 -28.77 -27.30
C THR A 310 -0.74 -28.11 -27.37
N GLU A 311 -1.79 -28.84 -27.79
CA GLU A 311 -3.15 -28.28 -27.87
C GLU A 311 -3.66 -27.80 -26.51
N GLN A 312 -3.46 -28.61 -25.47
CA GLN A 312 -3.85 -28.26 -24.10
C GLN A 312 -3.03 -27.04 -23.62
N ALA A 313 -1.73 -27.02 -23.92
CA ALA A 313 -0.86 -25.93 -23.53
C ALA A 313 -1.33 -24.59 -24.13
N CYS A 314 -1.74 -24.59 -25.40
CA CYS A 314 -2.28 -23.40 -26.06
C CYS A 314 -3.61 -22.94 -25.47
N GLN A 315 -4.49 -23.87 -25.07
CA GLN A 315 -5.71 -23.52 -24.33
C GLN A 315 -5.38 -22.86 -22.98
N ASP A 316 -4.37 -23.36 -22.28
CA ASP A 316 -3.92 -22.83 -21.00
C ASP A 316 -3.24 -21.46 -21.13
N PHE A 317 -2.46 -21.23 -22.19
CA PHE A 317 -1.89 -19.91 -22.47
C PHE A 317 -2.98 -18.90 -22.85
N ALA A 318 -3.99 -19.30 -23.62
CA ALA A 318 -5.15 -18.45 -23.89
C ALA A 318 -5.93 -18.11 -22.60
N LEU A 319 -6.05 -19.06 -21.67
CA LEU A 319 -6.64 -18.80 -20.35
C LEU A 319 -5.76 -17.85 -19.51
N ALA A 320 -4.44 -18.05 -19.52
CA ALA A 320 -3.50 -17.16 -18.85
C ALA A 320 -3.56 -15.72 -19.40
N TYR A 321 -3.74 -15.57 -20.71
CA TYR A 321 -3.88 -14.28 -21.38
C TYR A 321 -5.14 -13.54 -20.91
N ARG A 322 -6.25 -14.26 -20.67
CA ARG A 322 -7.45 -13.66 -20.08
C ARG A 322 -7.24 -13.15 -18.66
N ASP A 323 -6.41 -13.84 -17.86
CA ASP A 323 -6.14 -13.44 -16.47
C ASP A 323 -5.16 -12.26 -16.37
N ASN A 324 -4.15 -12.21 -17.25
CA ASN A 324 -3.19 -11.12 -17.32
C ASN A 324 -2.68 -10.93 -18.76
N PRO A 325 -3.35 -10.08 -19.58
CA PRO A 325 -3.06 -9.96 -21.01
C PRO A 325 -1.73 -9.27 -21.31
N ASN A 326 -1.18 -8.52 -20.35
CA ASN A 326 0.06 -7.78 -20.54
C ASN A 326 1.28 -8.49 -19.93
N HIS A 327 1.14 -9.79 -19.61
CA HIS A 327 2.23 -10.56 -19.01
C HIS A 327 3.20 -11.08 -20.10
N PRO A 328 4.48 -10.69 -20.11
CA PRO A 328 5.42 -11.01 -21.19
C PRO A 328 5.56 -12.51 -21.48
N HIS A 329 5.68 -13.36 -20.44
CA HIS A 329 5.78 -14.81 -20.67
C HIS A 329 4.49 -15.44 -21.22
N VAL A 330 3.34 -14.79 -21.00
CA VAL A 330 2.05 -15.26 -21.53
C VAL A 330 1.96 -14.89 -22.99
N LEU A 331 2.28 -13.64 -23.34
CA LEU A 331 2.35 -13.14 -24.71
C LEU A 331 3.30 -14.00 -25.56
N ASN A 332 4.53 -14.21 -25.11
CA ASN A 332 5.53 -15.02 -25.81
C ASN A 332 5.06 -16.45 -26.11
N ASN A 333 4.44 -17.10 -25.11
CA ASN A 333 3.95 -18.48 -25.28
C ASN A 333 2.69 -18.54 -26.13
N LEU A 334 1.84 -17.50 -26.10
CA LEU A 334 0.67 -17.41 -26.95
C LEU A 334 1.07 -17.15 -28.42
N GLY A 335 2.07 -16.30 -28.67
CA GLY A 335 2.65 -16.11 -30.00
C GLY A 335 3.28 -17.41 -30.53
N THR A 336 3.95 -18.19 -29.68
CA THR A 336 4.42 -19.53 -30.05
C THR A 336 3.26 -20.44 -30.48
N CYS A 337 2.13 -20.39 -29.77
CA CYS A 337 0.94 -21.15 -30.14
C CYS A 337 0.30 -20.68 -31.46
N ALA A 338 0.28 -19.37 -31.72
CA ALA A 338 -0.20 -18.81 -32.98
C ALA A 338 0.67 -19.27 -34.18
N GLU A 339 2.00 -19.23 -34.03
CA GLU A 339 2.94 -19.79 -35.03
C GLU A 339 2.68 -21.28 -35.31
N LEU A 340 2.49 -22.08 -34.26
CA LEU A 340 2.20 -23.51 -34.41
C LEU A 340 0.86 -23.77 -35.12
N CYS A 341 -0.07 -22.83 -35.08
CA CYS A 341 -1.35 -22.89 -35.80
C CYS A 341 -1.27 -22.28 -37.21
N GLY A 342 -0.12 -21.69 -37.60
CA GLY A 342 0.08 -21.03 -38.88
C GLY A 342 -0.47 -19.60 -38.96
N ASP A 343 -0.84 -18.99 -37.84
CA ASP A 343 -1.31 -17.60 -37.76
C ASP A 343 -0.14 -16.65 -37.43
N HIS A 344 0.67 -16.38 -38.46
CA HIS A 344 1.89 -15.57 -38.34
C HIS A 344 1.60 -14.10 -38.00
N ASP A 345 0.47 -13.57 -38.49
CA ASP A 345 0.09 -12.18 -38.24
C ASP A 345 -0.24 -11.98 -36.75
N GLN A 346 -1.01 -12.91 -36.17
CA GLN A 346 -1.29 -12.88 -34.73
C GLN A 346 -0.02 -13.07 -33.89
N ALA A 347 0.91 -13.92 -34.32
CA ALA A 347 2.16 -14.14 -33.61
C ALA A 347 3.07 -12.91 -33.56
N ILE A 348 3.02 -12.06 -34.59
CA ILE A 348 3.79 -10.80 -34.66
C ILE A 348 3.14 -9.71 -33.80
N GLU A 349 1.81 -9.70 -33.68
CA GLU A 349 1.08 -8.72 -32.86
C GLU A 349 1.30 -8.94 -31.35
N LEU A 350 1.41 -10.20 -30.92
CA LEU A 350 1.62 -10.63 -29.53
C LEU A 350 3.07 -10.46 -29.07
#